data_AF-A0A7X6L7E7-F1
#
_entry.id   AF-A0A7X6L7E7-F1
#
_cell.length_a   1.000
_cell.length_b   1.000
_cell.length_c   1.000
_cell.angle_alpha   90.00
_cell.angle_beta   90.00
_cell.angle_gamma   90.00
#
_symmetry.space_group_name_H-M   'P 1'
#
loop_
_entity.id
_entity.type
_entity.pdbx_description
1 polymer ?
#
loop_
_entity_poly.entity_id
_entity_poly.type
_entity_poly.pdbx_seq_one_letter_code
_entity_poly.pdbx_strand_id
1 'polypeptide(L)'
;MNERQIDLAHTVALGSIDDEDHQEVQELFDSEDPVLRAEFIREVRDTKEALSALATATAAAPPPALRARLLAAIAAEQPPVAS
;
A
#
# COMPACT_ATOMS: atom_id res chain seq x y z
N MET A 1 14.79 12.33 -8.69
CA MET A 1 13.53 12.93 -8.16
C MET A 1 13.79 14.30 -7.53
N ASN A 2 12.82 15.21 -7.56
CA ASN A 2 12.83 16.46 -6.78
C ASN A 2 12.21 16.24 -5.38
N GLU A 3 12.31 17.25 -4.50
CA GLU A 3 11.80 17.16 -3.11
C GLU A 3 10.29 16.90 -3.06
N ARG A 4 9.49 17.58 -3.90
CA ARG A 4 8.03 17.36 -4.01
C ARG A 4 7.69 15.90 -4.34
N GLN A 5 8.42 15.28 -5.28
CA GLN A 5 8.22 13.89 -5.68
C GLN A 5 8.62 12.90 -4.59
N ILE A 6 9.61 13.23 -3.76
CA ILE A 6 10.00 12.43 -2.59
C ILE A 6 8.90 12.50 -1.53
N ASP A 7 8.41 13.70 -1.22
CA ASP A 7 7.29 13.89 -0.29
C ASP A 7 6.04 13.13 -0.75
N LEU A 8 5.72 13.21 -2.05
CA LEU A 8 4.61 12.47 -2.65
C LEU A 8 4.79 10.96 -2.52
N ALA A 9 6.00 10.44 -2.72
CA ALA A 9 6.29 9.01 -2.53
C ALA A 9 6.04 8.55 -1.08
N HIS A 10 6.42 9.37 -0.10
CA HIS A 10 6.15 9.10 1.31
C HIS A 10 4.65 9.17 1.63
N THR A 11 3.92 10.17 1.12
CA THR A 11 2.46 10.30 1.27
C THR A 11 1.74 9.08 0.70
N VAL A 12 2.13 8.63 -0.49
CA VAL A 12 1.65 7.38 -1.11
C VAL A 12 1.93 6.17 -0.22
N ALA A 13 3.14 6.05 0.31
CA ALA A 13 3.53 4.93 1.15
C ALA A 13 2.73 4.86 2.46
N LEU A 14 2.40 6.02 3.04
CA LEU A 14 1.57 6.15 4.25
C LEU A 14 0.07 5.89 3.99
N GLY A 15 -0.37 5.88 2.73
CA GLY A 15 -1.78 5.79 2.38
C GLY A 15 -2.56 7.07 2.70
N SER A 16 -1.87 8.21 2.79
CA SER A 16 -2.42 9.52 3.16
C SER A 16 -2.64 10.43 1.95
N ILE A 17 -2.74 9.84 0.76
CA ILE A 17 -2.89 10.54 -0.51
C ILE A 17 -4.29 11.16 -0.65
N ASP A 18 -4.37 12.41 -1.11
CA ASP A 18 -5.61 13.06 -1.48
C ASP A 18 -5.83 13.03 -3.01
N ASP A 19 -6.94 13.61 -3.49
CA ASP A 19 -7.28 13.57 -4.92
C ASP A 19 -6.27 14.35 -5.80
N GLU A 20 -5.65 15.41 -5.25
CA GLU A 20 -4.66 16.23 -5.96
C GLU A 20 -3.34 15.46 -6.11
N ASP A 21 -2.86 14.89 -5.02
CA ASP A 21 -1.69 14.02 -5.00
C ASP A 21 -1.92 12.77 -5.88
N HIS A 22 -3.14 12.23 -5.95
CA HIS A 22 -3.51 11.14 -6.87
C HIS A 22 -3.27 11.50 -8.34
N GLN A 23 -3.63 12.73 -8.72
CA GLN A 23 -3.39 13.21 -10.08
C GLN A 23 -1.89 13.39 -10.34
N GLU A 24 -1.14 13.95 -9.39
CA GLU A 24 0.31 14.14 -9.55
C GLU A 24 1.06 12.80 -9.68
N VAL A 25 0.64 11.78 -8.92
CA VAL A 25 1.15 10.42 -9.09
C VAL A 25 0.87 9.91 -10.50
N GLN A 26 -0.37 10.04 -10.98
CA GLN A 26 -0.74 9.58 -12.32
C GLN A 26 0.09 10.26 -13.41
N GLU A 27 0.28 11.58 -13.33
CA GLU A 27 1.12 12.36 -14.26
C GLU A 27 2.59 11.89 -14.24
N LEU A 28 3.12 11.56 -13.05
CA LEU A 28 4.46 10.99 -12.92
C LEU A 28 4.58 9.62 -13.60
N PHE A 29 3.57 8.76 -13.45
CA PHE A 29 3.56 7.44 -14.08
C PHE A 29 3.39 7.49 -15.59
N ASP A 30 2.61 8.45 -16.09
CA ASP A 30 2.38 8.72 -17.50
C ASP A 30 3.57 9.44 -18.17
N SER A 31 4.52 9.96 -17.39
CA SER A 31 5.73 10.56 -17.93
C SER A 31 6.60 9.55 -18.71
N GLU A 32 7.25 10.03 -19.77
CA GLU A 32 8.16 9.23 -20.60
C GLU A 32 9.52 8.98 -19.93
N ASP A 33 9.71 9.35 -18.65
CA ASP A 33 10.94 9.11 -17.91
C ASP A 33 10.87 7.81 -17.08
N PRO A 34 11.40 6.68 -17.60
CA PRO A 34 11.40 5.42 -16.88
C PRO A 34 12.32 5.42 -15.65
N VAL A 35 13.36 6.28 -15.63
CA VAL A 35 14.28 6.35 -14.49
C VAL A 35 13.58 7.01 -13.32
N LEU A 36 12.93 8.14 -13.57
CA LEU A 36 12.14 8.84 -12.55
C LEU A 36 11.06 7.93 -11.93
N ARG A 37 10.31 7.21 -12.78
CA ARG A 37 9.30 6.26 -12.31
C ARG A 37 9.91 5.15 -11.45
N ALA A 38 11.05 4.60 -11.85
CA ALA A 38 11.74 3.56 -11.09
C ALA A 38 12.27 4.08 -9.73
N GLU A 39 12.77 5.32 -9.69
CA GLU A 39 13.17 5.98 -8.44
C GLU A 39 11.97 6.18 -7.52
N PHE A 40 10.84 6.67 -8.05
CA PHE A 40 9.63 6.90 -7.25
C PHE A 40 9.10 5.61 -6.63
N ILE A 41 9.00 4.53 -7.42
CA ILE A 41 8.56 3.22 -6.93
C ILE A 41 9.52 2.68 -5.85
N ARG A 42 10.82 2.91 -5.99
CA ARG A 42 11.81 2.53 -4.98
C ARG A 42 11.56 3.26 -3.67
N GLU A 43 11.38 4.57 -3.70
CA GLU A 43 11.14 5.38 -2.51
C GLU A 43 9.85 4.95 -1.76
N VAL A 44 8.77 4.71 -2.51
CA VAL A 44 7.52 4.17 -1.96
C VAL A 44 7.76 2.83 -1.27
N ARG A 45 8.51 1.93 -1.91
CA ARG A 45 8.79 0.60 -1.37
C ARG A 45 9.64 0.68 -0.10
N ASP A 46 10.73 1.44 -0.14
CA ASP A 46 11.66 1.56 0.98
C ASP A 46 10.94 2.17 2.21
N THR A 47 10.03 3.13 2.00
CA THR A 47 9.16 3.65 3.05
C THR A 47 8.20 2.57 3.60
N LYS A 48 7.57 1.77 2.73
CA LYS A 48 6.69 0.67 3.16
C LYS A 48 7.43 -0.40 3.95
N GLU A 49 8.69 -0.68 3.62
CA GLU A 49 9.54 -1.61 4.37
C GLU A 49 9.79 -1.10 5.80
N ALA A 50 10.09 0.20 5.95
CA ALA A 50 10.22 0.82 7.28
C ALA A 50 8.91 0.75 8.08
N LEU A 51 7.76 1.03 7.44
CA LEU A 51 6.45 0.91 8.07
C LEU A 51 6.09 -0.54 8.44
N SER A 52 6.53 -1.53 7.66
CA SER A 52 6.36 -2.95 8.00
C SER A 52 7.13 -3.33 9.27
N ALA A 53 8.34 -2.79 9.45
CA ALA A 53 9.10 -2.98 10.68
C ALA A 53 8.39 -2.31 11.87
N LEU A 54 7.87 -1.09 11.68
CA LEU A 54 7.08 -0.38 12.69
C LEU A 54 5.82 -1.15 13.09
N ALA A 55 5.08 -1.71 12.13
CA ALA A 55 3.85 -2.46 12.37
C ALA A 55 4.06 -3.67 13.28
N THR A 56 5.24 -4.30 13.20
CA THR A 56 5.61 -5.40 14.10
C THR A 56 5.77 -4.89 15.54
N ALA A 57 6.38 -3.72 15.72
CA ALA A 57 6.60 -3.13 17.04
C ALA A 57 5.30 -2.60 17.69
N THR A 58 4.31 -2.20 16.88
CA THR A 58 3.04 -1.62 17.36
C THR A 58 1.87 -2.62 17.33
N ALA A 59 2.14 -3.89 17.08
CA ALA A 59 1.12 -4.92 16.94
C ALA A 59 0.26 -5.06 18.21
N ALA A 60 -1.06 -5.03 18.02
CA ALA A 60 -2.04 -5.29 19.07
C ALA A 60 -2.82 -6.59 18.77
N ALA A 61 -3.15 -7.34 19.81
CA ALA A 61 -3.90 -8.58 19.66
C ALA A 61 -5.33 -8.28 19.14
N PRO A 62 -5.81 -8.95 18.08
CA PRO A 62 -7.17 -8.77 17.58
C PRO A 62 -8.20 -9.44 18.51
N PRO A 63 -9.49 -9.06 18.41
CA PRO A 63 -10.57 -9.74 19.13
C PRO A 63 -10.61 -11.25 18.81
N PRO A 64 -10.75 -12.15 19.82
CA PRO A 64 -10.71 -13.60 19.61
C PRO A 64 -11.68 -14.14 18.56
N ALA A 65 -12.86 -13.52 18.42
CA ALA A 65 -13.88 -13.94 17.46
C ALA A 65 -13.58 -13.54 16.00
N LEU A 66 -12.62 -12.61 15.77
CA LEU A 66 -12.34 -12.08 14.44
C LEU A 66 -11.86 -13.17 13.48
N ARG A 67 -10.99 -14.07 13.95
CA ARG A 67 -10.47 -15.18 13.15
C ARG A 67 -11.59 -16.09 12.63
N ALA A 68 -12.52 -16.47 13.50
CA ALA A 68 -13.64 -17.34 13.12
C ALA A 68 -14.55 -16.66 12.09
N ARG A 69 -14.84 -15.37 12.27
CA ARG A 69 -15.64 -14.57 11.32
C ARG A 69 -15.00 -14.47 9.94
N LEU A 70 -13.68 -14.22 9.88
CA LEU A 70 -12.94 -14.13 8.62
C LEU A 70 -12.94 -15.46 7.88
N LEU A 71 -12.69 -16.57 8.58
CA LEU A 71 -12.71 -17.90 7.96
C LEU A 71 -14.10 -18.29 7.42
N ALA A 72 -15.16 -17.93 8.14
CA ALA A 72 -16.52 -18.15 7.67
C ALA A 72 -16.84 -17.32 6.40
N ALA A 73 -16.38 -16.07 6.33
CA ALA A 73 -16.55 -15.22 5.16
C ALA A 73 -15.83 -15.79 3.93
N ILE A 74 -14.57 -16.20 4.09
CA ILE A 74 -13.78 -16.83 3.00
C ILE A 74 -14.46 -18.10 2.49
N ALA A 75 -15.00 -18.94 3.38
CA ALA A 75 -15.71 -20.16 2.99
C ALA A 75 -17.01 -19.87 2.23
N ALA A 76 -17.70 -18.77 2.54
CA ALA A 76 -18.92 -18.37 1.84
C ALA A 76 -18.66 -17.82 0.43
N GLU A 77 -17.46 -17.26 0.18
CA GLU A 77 -17.04 -16.75 -1.14
C GLU A 77 -16.51 -17.85 -2.08
N GLN A 78 -16.19 -19.03 -1.57
CA GLN A 78 -15.75 -20.14 -2.42
C GLN A 78 -16.98 -20.82 -3.08
N PRO A 79 -17.08 -20.83 -4.43
CA PRO A 79 -18.10 -21.65 -5.09
C PRO A 79 -17.86 -23.12 -4.74
N PRO A 80 -18.93 -23.95 -4.62
CA PRO A 80 -18.78 -25.34 -4.24
C PRO A 80 -17.90 -26.03 -5.29
N VAL A 81 -16.75 -26.55 -4.86
CA VAL A 81 -15.94 -27.44 -5.69
C VAL A 81 -16.80 -28.68 -5.95
N ALA A 82 -17.34 -28.77 -7.18
CA ALA A 82 -18.02 -29.95 -7.65
C ALA A 82 -17.02 -31.12 -7.55
N SER A 83 -17.33 -32.07 -6.67
CA SER A 83 -16.61 -33.35 -6.53
C SER A 83 -17.03 -34.32 -7.62
#